data_AF-A0A1D9LGJ0-F1
#
_entry.id   AF-A0A1D9LGJ0-F1
#
_cell.length_a   1.000
_cell.length_b   1.000
_cell.length_c   1.000
_cell.angle_alpha   90.00
_cell.angle_beta   90.00
_cell.angle_gamma   90.00
#
_symmetry.space_group_name_H-M   'P 1'
#
loop_
_entity.id
_entity.type
_entity.pdbx_description
1 polymer ?
#
loop_
_entity_poly.entity_id
_entity_poly.type
_entity_poly.pdbx_seq_one_letter_code
_entity_poly.pdbx_strand_id
1 'polypeptide(L)'
;MELELHDENERKLNNLTLAVYILQAVSLLVGVTALVGVIINYVKRDDVRGTLYESHFEWQIRTFWLALLGYVVGFATLWMLVGGVVLFAVWVWYIYRVVKGFLYFNDRKVMPAK
;
A
#
# COMPACT_ATOMS: atom_id res chain seq x y z
N MET A 1 12.82 -20.72 22.96
CA MET A 1 13.35 -19.34 23.07
C MET A 1 13.71 -18.73 21.71
N GLU A 2 14.76 -19.14 20.99
CA GLU A 2 15.09 -18.52 19.66
C GLU A 2 14.00 -18.74 18.59
N LEU A 3 13.45 -19.95 18.50
CA LEU A 3 12.35 -20.26 17.59
C LEU A 3 11.07 -19.46 17.88
N GLU A 4 10.78 -19.20 19.16
CA GLU A 4 9.60 -18.43 19.58
C GLU A 4 9.76 -16.94 19.23
N LEU A 5 10.97 -16.40 19.39
CA LEU A 5 11.28 -15.02 19.01
C LEU A 5 11.14 -14.81 17.50
N HIS A 6 11.58 -15.77 16.69
CA HIS A 6 11.44 -15.72 15.23
C HIS A 6 9.96 -15.72 14.81
N ASP A 7 9.15 -16.64 15.33
CA ASP A 7 7.71 -16.72 15.04
C ASP A 7 6.95 -15.45 15.47
N GLU A 8 7.31 -14.87 16.62
CA GLU A 8 6.73 -13.61 17.07
C GLU A 8 7.05 -12.44 16.13
N ASN A 9 8.30 -12.33 15.69
CA ASN A 9 8.71 -11.28 14.76
C ASN A 9 8.00 -11.43 13.41
N GLU A 10 7.92 -12.64 12.87
CA GLU A 10 7.21 -12.91 11.63
C GLU A 10 5.73 -12.50 11.72
N ARG A 11 5.05 -12.87 12.80
CA ARG A 11 3.65 -12.49 13.05
C ARG A 11 3.49 -10.97 13.15
N LYS A 12 4.43 -10.26 13.78
CA LYS A 12 4.40 -8.78 13.84
C LYS A 12 4.50 -8.17 12.44
N LEU A 13 5.45 -8.62 11.62
CA LEU A 13 5.62 -8.11 10.25
C LEU A 13 4.41 -8.42 9.36
N ASN A 14 3.82 -9.61 9.51
CA ASN A 14 2.58 -9.98 8.86
C ASN A 14 1.44 -9.02 9.23
N ASN A 15 1.23 -8.78 10.53
CA ASN A 15 0.17 -7.92 11.02
C ASN A 15 0.36 -6.46 10.61
N LEU A 16 1.60 -5.96 10.59
CA LEU A 16 1.91 -4.62 10.08
C LEU A 16 1.58 -4.50 8.59
N THR A 17 2.01 -5.47 7.77
CA THR A 17 1.72 -5.48 6.34
C THR A 17 0.22 -5.48 6.06
N LEU A 18 -0.53 -6.32 6.80
CA LEU A 18 -1.99 -6.38 6.72
C LEU A 18 -2.64 -5.06 7.16
N ALA A 19 -2.21 -4.49 8.29
CA ALA A 19 -2.73 -3.24 8.79
C ALA A 19 -2.58 -2.11 7.76
N VAL A 20 -1.45 -2.04 7.06
CA VAL A 20 -1.24 -1.06 5.99
C VAL A 20 -2.18 -1.29 4.82
N TYR A 21 -2.43 -2.53 4.39
CA TYR A 21 -3.44 -2.80 3.35
C TYR A 21 -4.84 -2.38 3.79
N ILE A 22 -5.21 -2.63 5.04
CA ILE A 22 -6.51 -2.19 5.59
C ILE A 22 -6.60 -0.67 5.61
N LEU A 23 -5.55 0.03 6.08
CA LEU A 23 -5.51 1.50 6.08
C LEU A 23 -5.63 2.08 4.67
N GLN A 24 -5.00 1.44 3.68
CA GLN A 24 -5.13 1.82 2.26
C GLN A 24 -6.53 1.50 1.72
N ALA A 25 -7.16 0.39 2.09
CA ALA A 25 -8.53 0.09 1.68
C ALA A 25 -9.53 1.10 2.29
N VAL A 26 -9.43 1.39 3.59
CA VAL A 26 -10.27 2.38 4.29
C VAL A 26 -10.08 3.79 3.71
N SER A 27 -8.90 4.09 3.17
CA SER A 27 -8.63 5.39 2.55
C SER A 27 -9.47 5.67 1.31
N LEU A 28 -10.07 4.66 0.68
CA LEU A 28 -11.02 4.84 -0.42
C LEU A 28 -12.26 5.63 0.01
N LEU A 29 -12.61 5.58 1.31
CA LEU A 29 -13.77 6.26 1.88
C LEU A 29 -13.38 7.57 2.58
N VAL A 30 -12.24 7.58 3.28
CA VAL A 30 -11.85 8.68 4.19
C VAL A 30 -10.62 9.47 3.69
N GLY A 31 -9.87 8.94 2.73
CA GLY A 31 -8.66 9.54 2.15
C GLY A 31 -7.43 9.51 3.08
N VAL A 32 -7.53 10.12 4.26
CA VAL A 32 -6.37 10.41 5.13
C VAL A 32 -5.68 9.17 5.69
N THR A 33 -6.36 8.02 5.81
CA THR A 33 -5.78 6.80 6.40
C THR A 33 -4.63 6.22 5.55
N ALA A 34 -4.57 6.52 4.25
CA ALA A 34 -3.44 6.13 3.39
C ALA A 34 -2.13 6.79 3.82
N LEU A 35 -2.19 8.00 4.38
CA LEU A 35 -1.03 8.70 4.92
C LEU A 35 -0.46 7.97 6.13
N VAL A 36 -1.32 7.50 7.03
CA VAL A 36 -0.90 6.67 8.17
C VAL A 36 -0.23 5.38 7.69
N GLY A 37 -0.83 4.73 6.67
CA GLY A 37 -0.25 3.53 6.06
C GLY A 37 1.14 3.74 5.49
N VAL A 38 1.36 4.83 4.73
CA VAL A 38 2.69 5.09 4.15
C VAL A 38 3.72 5.48 5.21
N ILE A 39 3.31 6.16 6.29
CA ILE A 39 4.19 6.45 7.43
C ILE A 39 4.66 5.15 8.08
N ILE A 40 3.74 4.21 8.36
CA ILE A 40 4.09 2.89 8.91
C ILE A 40 5.10 2.20 7.98
N ASN A 41 4.87 2.22 6.67
CA ASN A 41 5.79 1.61 5.72
C ASN A 41 7.20 2.18 5.81
N TYR A 42 7.35 3.50 5.91
CA TYR A 42 8.67 4.10 6.02
C TYR A 42 9.33 3.85 7.37
N VAL A 43 8.58 3.98 8.46
CA VAL A 43 9.09 3.78 9.83
C VAL A 43 9.52 2.32 10.06
N LYS A 44 8.78 1.37 9.49
CA LYS A 44 9.02 -0.07 9.64
C LYS A 44 9.73 -0.71 8.45
N ARG A 45 10.29 0.11 7.55
CA ARG A 45 10.92 -0.37 6.32
C ARG A 45 12.15 -1.24 6.61
N ASP A 46 12.96 -0.85 7.58
CA ASP A 46 14.18 -1.60 7.91
C ASP A 46 13.86 -2.95 8.57
N ASP A 47 12.76 -3.04 9.34
CA ASP A 47 12.31 -4.26 10.01
C ASP A 47 11.88 -5.36 9.01
N VAL A 48 11.50 -5.00 7.78
CA VAL A 48 11.05 -5.97 6.75
C VAL A 48 12.13 -6.37 5.77
N ARG A 49 13.36 -5.81 5.84
CA ARG A 49 14.41 -6.07 4.84
C ARG A 49 14.84 -7.53 4.84
N GLY A 50 15.00 -8.10 3.64
CA GLY A 50 15.32 -9.52 3.47
C GLY A 50 14.18 -10.47 3.82
N THR A 51 12.98 -9.96 4.11
CA THR A 51 11.77 -10.76 4.35
C THR A 51 10.82 -10.69 3.16
N LEU A 52 9.84 -11.58 3.12
CA LEU A 52 8.76 -11.55 2.13
C LEU A 52 8.00 -10.21 2.10
N TYR A 53 7.90 -9.55 3.26
CA TYR A 53 7.14 -8.32 3.45
C TYR A 53 7.78 -7.09 2.82
N GLU A 54 9.09 -7.12 2.56
CA GLU A 54 9.83 -6.02 1.90
C GLU A 54 9.15 -5.61 0.59
N SER A 55 8.85 -6.60 -0.25
CA SER A 55 8.22 -6.41 -1.55
C SER A 55 6.80 -5.80 -1.44
N HIS A 56 6.06 -6.12 -0.39
CA HIS A 56 4.74 -5.55 -0.12
C HIS A 56 4.83 -4.11 0.36
N PHE A 57 5.77 -3.80 1.26
CA PHE A 57 6.03 -2.44 1.73
C PHE A 57 6.40 -1.53 0.55
N GLU A 58 7.30 -1.97 -0.33
CA GLU A 58 7.63 -1.21 -1.54
C GLU A 58 6.42 -1.01 -2.46
N TRP A 59 5.61 -2.04 -2.64
CA TRP A 59 4.38 -1.95 -3.43
C TRP A 59 3.40 -0.93 -2.84
N GLN A 60 3.16 -0.98 -1.54
CA GLN A 60 2.26 -0.08 -0.82
C GLN A 60 2.76 1.38 -0.87
N ILE A 61 4.07 1.61 -0.68
CA ILE A 61 4.70 2.94 -0.83
C ILE A 61 4.51 3.48 -2.25
N ARG A 62 4.84 2.68 -3.28
CA ARG A 62 4.67 3.09 -4.69
C ARG A 62 3.21 3.38 -5.02
N THR A 63 2.28 2.57 -4.50
CA THR A 63 0.84 2.79 -4.69
C THR A 63 0.40 4.13 -4.11
N PHE A 64 0.85 4.48 -2.90
CA PHE A 64 0.54 5.77 -2.28
C PHE A 64 1.02 6.94 -3.14
N TRP A 65 2.30 6.97 -3.52
CA TRP A 65 2.86 8.12 -4.24
C TRP A 65 2.31 8.28 -5.66
N LEU A 66 2.09 7.17 -6.37
CA LEU A 66 1.47 7.21 -7.69
C LEU A 66 0.00 7.66 -7.62
N ALA A 67 -0.75 7.22 -6.61
CA ALA A 67 -2.12 7.69 -6.40
C ALA A 67 -2.16 9.16 -6.02
N LEU A 68 -1.30 9.60 -5.10
CA LEU A 68 -1.20 11.00 -4.69
C LEU A 68 -0.88 11.89 -5.89
N LEU A 69 0.12 11.52 -6.71
CA LEU A 69 0.44 12.24 -7.93
C LEU A 69 -0.75 12.25 -8.90
N GLY A 70 -1.38 11.11 -9.12
CA GLY A 70 -2.55 10.99 -9.99
C GLY A 70 -3.73 11.86 -9.54
N TYR A 71 -4.01 11.90 -8.24
CA TYR A 71 -5.06 12.76 -7.66
C TYR A 71 -4.71 14.24 -7.77
N VAL A 72 -3.46 14.62 -7.53
CA VAL A 72 -2.99 16.01 -7.71
C VAL A 72 -3.15 16.45 -9.17
N VAL A 73 -2.73 15.61 -10.13
CA VAL A 73 -2.88 15.89 -11.57
C VAL A 73 -4.35 15.93 -11.98
N GLY A 74 -5.16 14.98 -11.52
CA GLY A 74 -6.60 14.94 -11.79
C GLY A 74 -7.30 16.19 -11.26
N PHE A 75 -6.97 16.63 -10.04
CA PHE A 75 -7.52 17.84 -9.46
C PHE A 75 -7.07 19.10 -10.22
N ALA A 76 -5.78 19.18 -10.58
CA ALA A 76 -5.23 20.29 -11.36
C ALA A 76 -5.81 20.40 -12.78
N THR A 77 -6.39 19.32 -13.32
CA THR A 77 -7.00 19.30 -14.67
C THR A 77 -8.53 19.34 -14.65
N LEU A 78 -9.16 19.56 -13.49
CA LEU A 78 -10.62 19.66 -13.37
C LEU A 78 -11.20 20.81 -14.20
N TRP A 79 -10.51 21.94 -14.29
CA TRP A 79 -10.95 23.09 -15.09
C TRP A 79 -11.01 22.80 -16.60
N MET A 80 -10.31 21.76 -17.07
CA MET A 80 -10.33 21.31 -18.47
C MET A 80 -11.46 20.30 -18.75
N LEU A 81 -12.34 20.02 -17.80
CA LEU A 81 -13.37 18.95 -17.82
C LEU A 81 -12.82 17.51 -17.91
N VAL A 82 -11.53 17.31 -18.16
CA VAL A 82 -10.86 16.00 -18.23
C VAL A 82 -10.50 15.47 -16.83
N GLY A 83 -10.31 16.34 -15.84
CA GLY A 83 -9.86 15.96 -14.50
C GLY A 83 -10.75 14.91 -13.81
N GLY A 84 -12.06 14.93 -14.05
CA GLY A 84 -12.98 13.92 -13.50
C GLY A 84 -12.66 12.51 -13.98
N VAL A 85 -12.32 12.35 -15.26
CA VAL A 85 -11.92 11.05 -15.85
C VAL A 85 -10.60 10.58 -15.26
N VAL A 86 -9.63 11.49 -15.07
CA VAL A 86 -8.34 11.16 -14.46
C VAL A 86 -8.52 10.71 -13.01
N LEU A 87 -9.31 11.44 -12.22
CA LEU A 87 -9.59 11.08 -10.82
C LEU A 87 -10.26 9.70 -10.72
N PHE A 88 -11.25 9.43 -11.57
CA PHE A 88 -11.91 8.12 -11.60
C PHE A 88 -10.96 7.00 -12.02
N ALA A 89 -10.13 7.22 -13.04
CA ALA A 89 -9.14 6.24 -13.48
C ALA A 89 -8.11 5.93 -12.38
N VAL A 90 -7.62 6.94 -11.67
CA VAL A 90 -6.71 6.77 -10.52
C VAL A 90 -7.39 6.02 -9.38
N TRP A 91 -8.66 6.30 -9.12
CA TRP A 91 -9.44 5.61 -8.08
C TRP A 91 -9.60 4.12 -8.38
N VAL A 92 -10.01 3.77 -9.60
CA VAL A 92 -10.12 2.36 -10.05
C VAL A 92 -8.76 1.66 -10.02
N TRP A 93 -7.72 2.34 -10.52
CA TRP A 93 -6.35 1.81 -10.50
C TRP A 93 -5.85 1.55 -9.07
N TYR A 94 -6.15 2.44 -8.12
CA TYR A 94 -5.78 2.28 -6.72
C TYR A 94 -6.47 1.06 -6.09
N ILE A 95 -7.78 0.87 -6.33
CA ILE A 95 -8.51 -0.33 -5.88
C ILE A 95 -7.82 -1.60 -6.37
N TYR A 96 -7.54 -1.67 -7.68
CA TYR A 96 -6.84 -2.80 -8.28
C TYR A 96 -5.49 -3.07 -7.59
N ARG A 97 -4.70 -2.02 -7.33
CA ARG A 97 -3.38 -2.13 -6.69
C ARG A 97 -3.46 -2.68 -5.27
N VAL A 98 -4.45 -2.22 -4.47
CA VAL A 98 -4.65 -2.69 -3.09
C VAL A 98 -5.11 -4.15 -3.11
N VAL A 99 -6.12 -4.49 -3.92
CA VAL A 99 -6.64 -5.88 -4.02
C VAL A 99 -5.55 -6.84 -4.49
N LYS A 100 -4.80 -6.49 -5.55
CA LYS A 100 -3.70 -7.32 -6.05
C LYS A 100 -2.62 -7.53 -4.99
N GLY A 101 -2.23 -6.46 -4.28
CA GLY A 101 -1.24 -6.57 -3.21
C GLY A 101 -1.69 -7.46 -2.07
N PHE A 102 -2.96 -7.30 -1.65
CA PHE A 102 -3.56 -8.11 -0.60
C PHE A 102 -3.65 -9.60 -0.99
N LEU A 103 -4.04 -9.92 -2.22
CA LEU A 103 -4.10 -11.31 -2.70
C LEU A 103 -2.72 -11.98 -2.67
N TYR A 104 -1.67 -11.30 -3.14
CA TYR A 104 -0.31 -11.84 -3.07
C TYR A 104 0.17 -12.04 -1.63
N PHE A 105 -0.16 -11.09 -0.76
CA PHE A 105 0.15 -11.19 0.67
C PHE A 105 -0.55 -12.39 1.32
N ASN A 106 -1.84 -12.58 1.05
CA ASN A 106 -2.62 -13.71 1.54
C ASN A 106 -2.09 -15.05 1.01
N ASP A 107 -1.64 -15.07 -0.24
CA ASP A 107 -0.98 -16.23 -0.87
C ASP A 107 0.44 -16.49 -0.34
N ARG A 108 0.97 -15.65 0.56
CA ARG A 108 2.36 -15.71 1.07
C ARG A 108 3.37 -15.68 -0.08
N LYS A 109 3.11 -14.84 -1.09
CA LYS A 109 3.98 -14.62 -2.25
C LYS A 109 4.54 -13.20 -2.22
N VAL A 110 5.80 -13.04 -2.60
CA VAL A 110 6.40 -11.73 -2.84
C VAL A 110 5.69 -11.02 -4.00
N MET A 111 5.66 -9.69 -3.96
CA MET A 111 5.17 -8.92 -5.09
C MET A 111 6.05 -9.19 -6.32
N PRO A 112 5.45 -9.35 -7.51
CA PRO A 112 6.23 -9.61 -8.72
C PRO A 112 7.20 -8.45 -8.94
N ALA A 113 8.48 -8.77 -9.00
CA ALA A 113 9.53 -7.83 -9.34
C ALA A 113 9.24 -7.23 -10.72
N LYS A 114 9.54 -5.94 -10.89
CA LYS A 114 9.64 -5.36 -12.23
C LYS A 114 10.87 -5.91 -12.93
#